data_AF-A0A9P0JU79-F1
#
_entry.id   AF-A0A9P0JU79-F1
#
_cell.length_a   1.000
_cell.length_b   1.000
_cell.length_c   1.000
_cell.angle_alpha   90.00
_cell.angle_beta   90.00
_cell.angle_gamma   90.00
#
_symmetry.space_group_name_H-M   'P 1'
#
loop_
_entity.id
_entity.type
_entity.pdbx_description
1 polymer ?
#
loop_
_entity_poly.entity_id
_entity_poly.type
_entity_poly.pdbx_seq_one_letter_code
_entity_poly.pdbx_strand_id
1 'polypeptide(L)'
;MELNNDWALQTAKSNVEKYYSVVGVLEKLNDTMDVMEREIPYFFKGAKKMYGQQLFGIGSNKFGPKVSDVIRKKLSESLAKELEFYEWIKARLQLQLKL
;
A
#
# COMPACT_ATOMS: atom_id res chain seq x y z
N MET A 1 0.02 21.23 10.53
CA MET A 1 -0.04 19.76 10.40
C MET A 1 1.15 19.22 11.15
N GLU A 2 0.93 18.47 12.23
CA GLU A 2 2.00 17.88 13.02
C GLU A 2 2.40 16.54 12.40
N LEU A 3 3.67 16.38 12.05
CA LEU A 3 4.24 15.12 11.57
C LEU A 3 4.53 14.20 12.77
N ASN A 4 4.62 12.89 12.51
CA ASN A 4 4.96 11.90 13.53
C ASN A 4 4.00 11.86 14.74
N ASN A 5 2.72 12.15 14.54
CA ASN A 5 1.71 12.11 15.60
C ASN A 5 1.17 10.67 15.81
N ASP A 6 1.34 10.13 17.03
CA ASP A 6 0.90 8.76 17.38
C ASP A 6 -0.61 8.57 17.35
N TRP A 7 -1.38 9.57 17.80
CA TRP A 7 -2.84 9.49 17.78
C TRP A 7 -3.36 9.39 16.35
N ALA A 8 -2.78 10.17 15.43
CA ALA A 8 -3.13 10.12 14.01
C ALA A 8 -2.81 8.75 13.40
N LEU A 9 -1.65 8.17 13.72
CA LEU A 9 -1.27 6.83 13.26
C LEU A 9 -2.24 5.75 13.73
N GLN A 10 -2.57 5.72 15.03
CA GLN A 10 -3.49 4.72 15.57
C GLN A 10 -4.90 4.88 15.01
N THR A 11 -5.34 6.12 14.81
CA THR A 11 -6.62 6.41 14.15
C THR A 11 -6.63 5.91 12.71
N ALA A 12 -5.55 6.10 11.96
CA ALA A 12 -5.42 5.59 10.59
C ALA A 12 -5.48 4.04 10.55
N LYS A 13 -4.74 3.35 11.43
CA LYS A 13 -4.78 1.88 11.54
C LYS A 13 -6.19 1.38 11.87
N SER A 14 -6.84 1.98 12.87
CA SER A 14 -8.23 1.66 13.25
C SER A 14 -9.22 1.89 12.10
N ASN A 15 -9.05 2.96 11.33
CA ASN A 15 -9.94 3.24 10.20
C ASN A 15 -9.79 2.19 9.10
N VAL A 16 -8.56 1.77 8.80
CA VAL A 16 -8.31 0.70 7.83
C VAL A 16 -8.96 -0.61 8.28
N GLU A 17 -8.81 -0.99 9.55
CA GLU A 17 -9.41 -2.22 10.07
C GLU A 17 -10.95 -2.19 10.03
N LYS A 18 -11.56 -1.04 10.35
CA LYS A 18 -13.01 -0.92 10.47
C LYS A 18 -13.73 -0.77 9.13
N TYR A 19 -13.14 -0.02 8.20
CA TYR A 19 -13.86 0.48 7.02
C TYR A 19 -13.32 -0.04 5.69
N TYR A 20 -12.16 -0.70 5.67
CA TYR A 20 -11.53 -1.14 4.42
C TYR A 20 -11.28 -2.66 4.43
N SER A 21 -12.02 -3.39 3.60
CA SER A 21 -11.85 -4.83 3.45
C SER A 21 -10.42 -5.19 3.00
N VAL A 22 -9.93 -4.51 1.97
CA VAL A 22 -8.58 -4.73 1.40
C VAL A 22 -7.91 -3.37 1.19
N VAL A 23 -6.65 -3.27 1.62
CA VAL A 23 -5.77 -2.13 1.31
C VAL A 23 -4.46 -2.69 0.79
N GLY A 24 -4.09 -2.31 -0.43
CA GLY A 24 -2.90 -2.78 -1.12
C GLY A 24 -1.74 -1.80 -1.10
N VAL A 25 -0.60 -2.22 -1.66
CA VAL A 25 0.56 -1.37 -1.94
C VAL A 25 0.97 -1.53 -3.41
N LEU A 26 1.44 -0.46 -4.05
CA LEU A 26 1.69 -0.42 -5.49
C LEU A 26 2.79 -1.42 -5.91
N GLU A 27 3.79 -1.60 -5.05
CA GLU A 27 4.90 -2.55 -5.22
C GLU A 27 4.44 -4.01 -5.21
N LYS A 28 3.25 -4.27 -4.67
CA LYS A 28 2.63 -5.60 -4.54
C LYS A 28 1.23 -5.61 -5.14
N LEU A 29 1.04 -4.93 -6.27
CA LEU A 29 -0.28 -4.82 -6.88
C LEU A 29 -0.85 -6.19 -7.32
N ASN A 30 0.00 -7.12 -7.74
CA ASN A 30 -0.43 -8.49 -8.05
C ASN A 30 -1.04 -9.19 -6.82
N ASP A 31 -0.36 -9.13 -5.67
CA ASP A 31 -0.86 -9.67 -4.39
C ASP A 31 -2.16 -8.98 -3.97
N THR A 32 -2.26 -7.67 -4.21
CA THR A 32 -3.48 -6.89 -3.93
C THR A 32 -4.65 -7.38 -4.78
N MET A 33 -4.43 -7.61 -6.08
CA MET A 33 -5.46 -8.14 -6.97
C MET A 33 -5.90 -9.54 -6.53
N ASP A 34 -4.96 -10.43 -6.18
CA ASP A 34 -5.28 -11.78 -5.66
C ASP A 34 -6.23 -11.72 -4.45
N VAL A 35 -5.89 -10.86 -3.47
CA VAL A 35 -6.73 -10.69 -2.27
C VAL A 35 -8.08 -10.09 -2.64
N MET A 36 -8.14 -9.09 -3.52
CA MET A 36 -9.42 -8.50 -3.97
C MET A 36 -10.31 -9.51 -4.71
N GLU A 37 -9.75 -10.36 -5.58
CA GLU A 37 -10.51 -11.40 -6.27
C GLU A 37 -11.13 -12.40 -5.29
N ARG A 38 -10.40 -12.74 -4.21
CA ARG A 38 -10.87 -13.69 -3.20
C ARG A 38 -11.89 -13.08 -2.24
N GLU A 39 -11.62 -11.89 -1.72
CA GLU A 39 -12.49 -11.24 -0.72
C GLU A 39 -13.77 -10.66 -1.34
N ILE A 40 -13.70 -10.19 -2.59
CA ILE A 40 -14.81 -9.52 -3.27
C ILE A 40 -14.97 -10.03 -4.72
N PRO A 41 -15.23 -11.34 -4.91
CA PRO A 41 -15.22 -11.98 -6.23
C PRO A 41 -16.29 -11.44 -7.17
N TYR A 42 -17.41 -10.95 -6.65
CA TYR A 42 -18.50 -10.39 -7.48
C TYR A 42 -18.01 -9.25 -8.38
N PHE A 43 -17.09 -8.41 -7.88
CA PHE A 43 -16.56 -7.29 -8.64
C PHE A 43 -15.19 -7.58 -9.28
N PHE A 44 -14.34 -8.37 -8.61
CA PHE A 44 -12.93 -8.47 -8.97
C PHE A 44 -12.51 -9.78 -9.64
N LYS A 45 -13.42 -10.74 -9.86
CA LYS A 45 -13.08 -12.01 -10.53
C LYS A 45 -12.41 -11.79 -11.89
N GLY A 46 -11.17 -12.25 -12.03
CA GLY A 46 -10.36 -12.10 -13.24
C GLY A 46 -9.61 -10.77 -13.39
N ALA A 47 -9.66 -9.88 -12.39
CA ALA A 47 -8.96 -8.60 -12.38
C ALA A 47 -7.43 -8.74 -12.55
N LYS A 48 -6.79 -9.69 -11.89
CA LYS A 48 -5.35 -9.97 -12.02
C LYS A 48 -4.97 -10.35 -13.44
N LYS A 49 -5.79 -11.18 -14.09
CA LYS A 49 -5.58 -11.57 -15.48
C LYS A 49 -5.68 -10.35 -16.40
N MET A 50 -6.71 -9.51 -16.23
CA MET A 50 -6.87 -8.27 -17.01
C MET A 50 -5.69 -7.32 -16.78
N TYR A 51 -5.27 -7.14 -15.54
CA TYR A 51 -4.17 -6.25 -15.18
C TYR A 51 -2.86 -6.63 -15.91
N GLY A 52 -2.49 -7.91 -15.86
CA GLY A 52 -1.27 -8.40 -16.51
C GLY A 52 -1.31 -8.33 -18.05
N GLN A 53 -2.50 -8.34 -18.65
CA GLN A 53 -2.66 -8.35 -20.11
C GLN A 53 -2.79 -6.95 -20.72
N GLN A 54 -3.44 -6.01 -20.02
CA GLN A 54 -3.92 -4.77 -20.64
C GLN A 54 -3.50 -3.50 -19.91
N LEU A 55 -3.15 -3.56 -18.62
CA LEU A 55 -2.97 -2.38 -17.79
C LEU A 55 -1.56 -2.24 -17.20
N PHE A 56 -0.67 -3.19 -17.46
CA PHE A 56 0.69 -3.16 -16.94
C PHE A 56 1.48 -1.97 -17.50
N GLY A 57 2.01 -1.11 -16.61
CA GLY A 57 2.89 -0.01 -16.97
C GLY A 57 2.21 1.30 -17.37
N ILE A 58 0.87 1.37 -17.32
CA ILE A 58 0.12 2.62 -17.51
C ILE A 58 0.48 3.60 -16.38
N GLY A 59 0.76 4.86 -16.74
CA GLY A 59 1.10 5.90 -15.76
C GLY A 59 2.51 5.82 -15.16
N SER A 60 3.40 5.01 -15.77
CA SER A 60 4.79 4.93 -15.32
C SER A 60 5.53 6.26 -15.55
N ASN A 61 5.94 6.90 -14.46
CA ASN A 61 6.88 8.01 -14.51
C ASN A 61 8.30 7.46 -14.68
N LYS A 62 8.88 7.65 -15.87
CA LYS A 62 10.29 7.28 -16.15
C LYS A 62 11.30 8.17 -15.41
N PHE A 63 10.84 9.23 -14.75
CA PHE A 63 11.67 10.16 -14.02
C PHE A 63 11.55 9.91 -12.51
N GLY A 64 12.55 9.21 -11.96
CA GLY A 64 12.77 9.13 -10.52
C GLY A 64 13.90 10.08 -10.14
N PRO A 65 13.65 11.16 -9.37
CA PRO A 65 14.73 12.03 -8.93
C PRO A 65 15.73 11.21 -8.09
N LYS A 66 17.02 11.35 -8.39
CA LYS A 66 18.08 10.75 -7.57
C LYS A 66 18.18 11.54 -6.28
N VAL A 67 17.51 11.05 -5.24
CA VAL A 67 17.59 11.63 -3.88
C VAL A 67 18.83 11.10 -3.17
N SER A 68 19.64 12.00 -2.61
CA SER A 68 20.85 11.63 -1.84
C SER A 68 20.49 10.93 -0.52
N ASP A 69 21.40 10.11 -0.01
CA ASP A 69 21.17 9.33 1.22
C ASP A 69 20.92 10.22 2.44
N VAL A 70 21.56 11.40 2.50
CA VAL A 70 21.34 12.38 3.57
C VAL A 70 19.89 12.89 3.57
N ILE A 71 19.34 13.19 2.39
CA ILE A 71 17.95 13.65 2.26
C ILE A 71 16.99 12.50 2.58
N ARG A 72 17.28 11.28 2.10
CA ARG A 72 16.49 10.08 2.42
C ARG A 72 16.42 9.86 3.93
N LYS A 73 17.55 9.95 4.62
CA LYS A 73 17.61 9.77 6.08
C LYS A 73 16.76 10.81 6.80
N LYS A 74 16.93 12.10 6.48
CA LYS A 74 16.12 13.17 7.07
C LYS A 74 14.62 12.98 6.82
N LEU A 75 14.26 12.58 5.60
CA LEU A 75 12.87 12.32 5.24
C LEU A 75 12.30 11.15 6.04
N SER A 76 13.02 10.04 6.15
CA SER A 76 12.61 8.88 6.93
C SER A 76 12.43 9.20 8.43
N GLU A 77 13.25 10.09 8.99
CA GLU A 77 13.08 10.56 10.37
C GLU A 77 11.83 11.44 10.52
N SER A 78 11.58 12.35 9.57
CA SER A 78 10.41 13.23 9.59
C SER A 78 9.09 12.53 9.29
N LEU A 79 9.13 11.39 8.57
CA LEU A 79 7.98 10.60 8.14
C LEU A 79 7.96 9.21 8.80
N ALA A 80 8.50 9.10 10.01
CA ALA A 80 8.65 7.83 10.70
C ALA A 80 7.30 7.13 10.90
N LYS A 81 6.23 7.88 11.23
CA LYS A 81 4.89 7.31 11.44
C LYS A 81 4.20 6.92 10.15
N GLU A 82 4.46 7.64 9.07
CA GLU A 82 3.98 7.31 7.73
C GLU A 82 4.64 6.02 7.22
N LEU A 83 5.95 5.87 7.45
CA LEU A 83 6.68 4.62 7.16
C LEU A 83 6.18 3.46 8.03
N GLU A 84 5.91 3.70 9.31
CA GLU A 84 5.32 2.71 10.21
C GLU A 84 3.95 2.25 9.71
N PHE A 85 3.10 3.19 9.27
CA PHE A 85 1.80 2.89 8.68
C PHE A 85 1.93 2.06 7.40
N TYR A 86 2.85 2.45 6.50
CA TYR A 86 3.11 1.74 5.26
C TYR A 86 3.54 0.28 5.48
N GLU A 87 4.51 0.04 6.37
CA GLU A 87 4.95 -1.33 6.69
C GLU A 87 3.84 -2.14 7.38
N TRP A 88 3.01 -1.50 8.20
CA TRP A 88 1.85 -2.15 8.80
C TRP A 88 0.80 -2.58 7.75
N ILE A 89 0.48 -1.73 6.77
CA ILE A 89 -0.42 -2.07 5.65
C ILE A 89 0.15 -3.25 4.85
N LYS A 90 1.44 -3.21 4.54
CA LYS A 90 2.12 -4.27 3.80
C LYS A 90 2.10 -5.60 4.56
N ALA A 91 2.33 -5.58 5.87
CA ALA A 91 2.21 -6.76 6.73
C ALA A 91 0.78 -7.30 6.74
N ARG A 92 -0.22 -6.43 6.89
CA ARG A 92 -1.65 -6.81 6.83
C ARG A 92 -2.01 -7.47 5.50
N LEU A 93 -1.59 -6.91 4.37
CA LEU A 93 -1.83 -7.50 3.05
C LEU A 93 -1.21 -8.90 2.94
N GLN A 94 0.02 -9.08 3.43
CA GLN A 94 0.69 -10.40 3.42
C GLN A 94 -0.01 -11.42 4.32
N LEU A 95 -0.60 -10.99 5.43
CA LEU A 95 -1.43 -11.87 6.25
C LEU A 95 -2.70 -12.27 5.51
N GLN A 96 -3.38 -11.32 4.85
CA GLN A 96 -4.55 -11.63 4.03
C GLN A 96 -4.21 -12.61 2.90
N LEU A 97 -3.06 -12.46 2.24
CA LEU A 97 -2.67 -13.36 1.15
C LEU A 97 -2.47 -14.82 1.60
N LYS A 98 -2.09 -15.05 2.86
CA LYS A 98 -1.84 -16.39 3.42
C LYS A 98 -3.08 -17.13 3.90
N LEU A 99 -4.24 -16.45 3.98
CA LEU A 99 -5.53 -17.05 4.31
C LEU A 99 -6.07 -17.88 3.15
#